data_AF-A0A972JP84-F1
#
_entry.id   AF-A0A972JP84-F1
#
_cell.length_a   1.000
_cell.length_b   1.000
_cell.length_c   1.000
_cell.angle_alpha   90.00
_cell.angle_beta   90.00
_cell.angle_gamma   90.00
#
_symmetry.space_group_name_H-M   'P 1'
#
loop_
_entity.id
_entity.type
_entity.pdbx_description
1 polymer ?
#
loop_
_entity_poly.entity_id
_entity_poly.type
_entity_poly.pdbx_seq_one_letter_code
_entity_poly.pdbx_strand_id
1 'polypeptide(L)'
;MTYRFPSLNGLKAFEAAARHLSFKAAAAELGVTAGAVSQQVKRLEMSLGISLFRRMPQGLLLTREGAAYLPDVSRAFDVLTDATEAVAPALNGRKLSLGVDPLVADSLPNGWPRHSKELDPYVRETRTTDDVELIWSNELDALLLAAKTRHGSLSERAICANGTTASLYFVTRPGLAECRQSRAIIEALES
;
A
#
# COMPACT_ATOMS: atom_id res chain seq x y z
N MET A 1 -21.66 12.87 -24.31
CA MET A 1 -20.62 11.82 -24.15
C MET A 1 -21.01 10.94 -22.97
N THR A 2 -21.58 9.77 -23.24
CA THR A 2 -22.01 8.84 -22.18
C THR A 2 -20.81 8.03 -21.74
N TYR A 3 -20.06 8.53 -20.76
CA TYR A 3 -18.95 7.79 -20.16
C TYR A 3 -19.55 6.51 -19.55
N ARG A 4 -19.31 5.34 -20.14
CA ARG A 4 -19.65 4.06 -19.51
C ARG A 4 -18.64 3.80 -18.40
N PHE A 5 -18.78 4.56 -17.31
CA PHE A 5 -17.93 4.42 -16.16
C PHE A 5 -18.40 3.20 -15.34
N PRO A 6 -17.52 2.25 -15.02
CA PRO A 6 -17.87 1.12 -14.18
C PRO A 6 -18.26 1.59 -12.76
N SER A 7 -19.02 0.77 -12.04
CA SER A 7 -19.41 1.11 -10.66
C SER A 7 -18.17 1.26 -9.77
N LEU A 8 -18.05 2.39 -9.06
CA LEU A 8 -16.98 2.62 -8.08
C LEU A 8 -16.90 1.53 -7.02
N ASN A 9 -18.05 1.00 -6.56
CA ASN A 9 -18.08 -0.11 -5.62
C ASN A 9 -17.54 -1.41 -6.24
N GLY A 10 -17.80 -1.63 -7.53
CA GLY A 10 -17.23 -2.76 -8.27
C GLY A 10 -15.70 -2.63 -8.39
N LEU A 11 -15.22 -1.43 -8.73
CA LEU A 11 -13.78 -1.14 -8.81
C LEU A 11 -13.10 -1.29 -7.44
N LYS A 12 -13.71 -0.76 -6.37
CA LYS A 12 -13.17 -0.86 -5.00
C LYS A 12 -13.08 -2.31 -4.53
N ALA A 13 -14.11 -3.11 -4.81
CA ALA A 13 -14.10 -4.54 -4.51
C ALA A 13 -13.05 -5.31 -5.30
N PHE A 14 -12.87 -4.97 -6.58
CA PHE A 14 -11.85 -5.56 -7.44
C PHE A 14 -10.44 -5.22 -6.94
N GLU A 15 -10.14 -3.94 -6.70
CA GLU A 15 -8.81 -3.48 -6.24
C GLU A 15 -8.40 -4.20 -4.95
N ALA A 16 -9.27 -4.21 -3.93
CA ALA A 16 -8.97 -4.87 -2.66
C ALA A 16 -8.81 -6.40 -2.84
N ALA A 17 -9.69 -7.05 -3.61
CA ALA A 17 -9.59 -8.49 -3.87
C ALA A 17 -8.34 -8.87 -4.66
N ALA A 18 -7.89 -8.01 -5.56
CA ALA A 18 -6.69 -8.19 -6.38
C ALA A 18 -5.41 -8.05 -5.54
N ARG A 19 -5.37 -7.06 -4.64
CA ARG A 19 -4.24 -6.84 -3.73
C ARG A 19 -4.04 -8.00 -2.76
N HIS A 20 -5.13 -8.54 -2.23
CA HIS A 20 -5.10 -9.63 -1.25
C HIS A 20 -5.11 -11.03 -1.87
N LEU A 21 -5.39 -11.14 -3.18
CA LEU A 21 -5.70 -12.41 -3.85
C LEU A 21 -6.72 -13.27 -3.06
N SER A 22 -7.67 -12.59 -2.40
CA SER A 22 -8.62 -13.22 -1.48
C SER A 22 -9.85 -12.34 -1.27
N PHE A 23 -11.03 -12.86 -1.60
CA PHE A 23 -12.29 -12.17 -1.30
C PHE A 23 -12.57 -12.07 0.20
N LYS A 24 -12.06 -13.00 1.01
CA LYS A 24 -12.25 -12.96 2.47
C LYS A 24 -11.45 -11.82 3.09
N ALA A 25 -10.18 -11.69 2.72
CA ALA A 25 -9.32 -10.62 3.23
C ALA A 25 -9.79 -9.24 2.73
N ALA A 26 -10.16 -9.13 1.46
CA ALA A 26 -10.74 -7.89 0.92
C ALA A 26 -12.05 -7.50 1.62
N ALA A 27 -12.91 -8.47 1.94
CA ALA A 27 -14.14 -8.20 2.69
C ALA A 27 -13.88 -7.67 4.10
N ALA A 28 -12.86 -8.21 4.78
CA ALA A 28 -12.43 -7.74 6.09
C ALA A 28 -11.92 -6.28 6.02
N GLU A 29 -11.14 -5.94 4.99
CA GLU A 29 -10.69 -4.56 4.78
C GLU A 29 -11.85 -3.60 4.48
N LEU A 30 -12.78 -4.02 3.64
CA LEU A 30 -13.88 -3.16 3.18
C LEU A 30 -15.05 -3.08 4.18
N GLY A 31 -15.01 -3.84 5.29
CA GLY A 31 -16.09 -3.88 6.28
C GLY A 31 -17.38 -4.51 5.75
N VAL A 32 -17.28 -5.45 4.82
CA VAL A 32 -18.44 -6.13 4.19
C VAL A 32 -18.28 -7.64 4.23
N THR A 33 -19.26 -8.38 3.69
CA THR A 33 -19.16 -9.86 3.59
C THR A 33 -18.40 -10.29 2.33
N ALA A 34 -17.74 -11.45 2.38
CA ALA A 34 -17.05 -12.02 1.21
C ALA A 34 -18.00 -12.26 0.03
N GLY A 35 -19.27 -12.59 0.31
CA GLY A 35 -20.32 -12.70 -0.70
C GLY A 35 -20.62 -11.36 -1.39
N ALA A 36 -20.63 -10.25 -0.64
CA ALA A 36 -20.82 -8.92 -1.19
C ALA A 36 -19.66 -8.52 -2.12
N VAL A 37 -18.41 -8.73 -1.70
CA VAL A 37 -17.22 -8.49 -2.55
C VAL A 37 -17.29 -9.32 -3.83
N SER A 38 -17.55 -10.63 -3.71
CA SER A 38 -17.67 -11.51 -4.88
C SER A 38 -18.78 -11.06 -5.83
N GLN A 39 -19.91 -10.55 -5.32
CA GLN A 39 -21.02 -10.09 -6.15
C GLN A 39 -20.71 -8.75 -6.84
N GLN A 40 -20.02 -7.84 -6.15
CA GLN A 40 -19.57 -6.56 -6.72
C GLN A 40 -18.56 -6.78 -7.85
N VAL A 41 -17.58 -7.67 -7.64
CA VAL A 41 -16.61 -8.07 -8.66
C VAL A 41 -17.31 -8.72 -9.85
N LYS A 42 -18.22 -9.68 -9.62
CA LYS A 42 -18.98 -10.32 -10.70
C LYS A 42 -19.77 -9.31 -11.53
N ARG A 43 -20.38 -8.30 -10.89
CA ARG A 43 -21.10 -7.23 -11.59
C ARG A 43 -20.17 -6.36 -12.44
N LEU A 44 -18.97 -6.06 -11.93
CA LEU A 44 -17.94 -5.36 -12.68
C LEU A 44 -17.50 -6.16 -13.90
N GLU A 45 -17.16 -7.43 -13.73
CA GLU A 45 -16.77 -8.34 -14.83
C GLU A 45 -17.87 -8.41 -15.91
N MET A 46 -19.14 -8.52 -15.49
CA MET A 46 -20.28 -8.48 -16.43
C MET A 46 -20.40 -7.14 -17.17
N SER A 47 -20.17 -6.01 -16.51
CA SER A 47 -20.26 -4.71 -17.19
C SER A 47 -19.09 -4.44 -18.13
N LEU A 48 -17.91 -5.00 -17.85
CA LEU A 48 -16.73 -4.93 -18.71
C LEU A 48 -16.74 -5.99 -19.82
N GLY A 49 -17.51 -7.08 -19.65
CA GLY A 49 -17.55 -8.20 -20.59
C GLY A 49 -16.30 -9.09 -20.55
N ILE A 50 -15.50 -8.99 -19.48
CA ILE A 50 -14.23 -9.71 -19.31
C ILE A 50 -14.12 -10.23 -17.87
N SER A 51 -13.46 -11.38 -17.71
CA SER A 51 -13.10 -11.90 -16.39
C SER A 51 -11.80 -11.26 -15.91
N LEU A 52 -11.80 -10.76 -14.68
CA LEU A 52 -10.64 -10.18 -14.02
C LEU A 52 -9.95 -11.17 -13.08
N PHE A 53 -10.68 -12.20 -12.65
CA PHE A 53 -10.15 -13.27 -11.79
C PHE A 53 -10.37 -14.68 -12.34
N ARG A 54 -9.49 -15.59 -11.91
CA ARG A 54 -9.64 -17.05 -12.01
C ARG A 54 -9.78 -17.63 -10.61
N ARG A 55 -10.83 -18.43 -10.40
CA ARG A 55 -11.03 -19.16 -9.14
C ARG A 55 -10.19 -20.42 -9.16
N MET A 56 -9.34 -20.58 -8.15
CA MET A 56 -8.53 -21.78 -7.95
C MET A 56 -9.03 -22.54 -6.72
N PRO A 57 -8.77 -23.86 -6.61
CA PRO A 57 -9.14 -24.64 -5.44
C PRO A 57 -8.59 -24.08 -4.11
N GLN A 58 -7.47 -23.35 -4.17
CA GLN A 58 -6.76 -22.82 -2.99
C GLN A 58 -6.63 -21.29 -2.99
N GLY A 59 -7.39 -20.57 -3.82
CA GLY A 59 -7.29 -19.10 -3.81
C GLY A 59 -7.89 -18.41 -5.03
N LEU A 60 -7.48 -17.15 -5.18
CA LEU A 60 -7.89 -16.27 -6.27
C LEU A 60 -6.64 -15.85 -7.04
N LEU A 61 -6.70 -15.91 -8.37
CA LEU A 61 -5.64 -15.40 -9.24
C LEU A 61 -6.20 -14.34 -10.18
N LEU A 62 -5.38 -13.36 -10.54
CA LEU A 62 -5.73 -12.39 -11.57
C LEU A 62 -5.65 -13.04 -12.96
N THR A 63 -6.56 -12.67 -13.85
CA THR A 63 -6.36 -12.88 -15.29
C THR A 63 -5.29 -11.92 -15.81
N ARG A 64 -4.89 -12.08 -17.08
CA ARG A 64 -4.01 -11.12 -17.73
C ARG A 64 -4.62 -9.72 -17.74
N GLU A 65 -5.92 -9.64 -18.00
CA GLU A 65 -6.70 -8.42 -18.03
C GLU A 65 -6.81 -7.81 -16.63
N GLY A 66 -7.07 -8.61 -15.59
CA GLY A 66 -7.08 -8.16 -14.20
C GLY A 66 -5.72 -7.61 -13.75
N ALA A 67 -4.64 -8.31 -14.09
CA ALA A 67 -3.28 -7.86 -13.75
C ALA A 67 -2.90 -6.56 -14.47
N ALA A 68 -3.33 -6.38 -15.72
CA ALA A 68 -3.11 -5.14 -16.47
C ALA A 68 -3.98 -3.99 -15.95
N TYR A 69 -5.19 -4.29 -15.44
CA TYR A 69 -6.14 -3.27 -15.01
C TYR A 69 -5.85 -2.75 -13.59
N LEU A 70 -5.32 -3.59 -12.71
CA LEU A 70 -5.08 -3.27 -11.31
C LEU A 70 -4.25 -1.98 -11.09
N PRO A 71 -3.08 -1.77 -11.73
CA PRO A 71 -2.25 -0.60 -11.45
C PRO A 71 -2.96 0.72 -11.73
N ASP A 72 -3.76 0.79 -12.81
CA ASP A 72 -4.48 1.99 -13.19
C ASP A 72 -5.68 2.26 -12.28
N VAL A 73 -6.38 1.22 -11.85
CA VAL A 73 -7.48 1.34 -10.88
C VAL A 73 -6.96 1.78 -9.52
N SER A 74 -5.85 1.19 -9.03
CA SER A 74 -5.22 1.59 -7.77
C SER A 74 -4.80 3.06 -7.82
N ARG A 75 -4.09 3.47 -8.88
CA ARG A 75 -3.66 4.87 -9.04
C ARG A 75 -4.83 5.85 -9.08
N ALA A 76 -5.93 5.49 -9.74
CA ALA A 76 -7.12 6.33 -9.77
C ALA A 76 -7.74 6.50 -8.36
N PHE A 77 -7.76 5.44 -7.55
CA PHE A 77 -8.19 5.54 -6.16
C PHE A 77 -7.22 6.36 -5.31
N ASP A 78 -5.91 6.28 -5.54
CA ASP A 78 -4.94 7.11 -4.85
C ASP A 78 -5.18 8.59 -5.15
N VAL A 79 -5.38 8.97 -6.42
CA VAL A 79 -5.70 10.36 -6.83
C VAL A 79 -7.01 10.84 -6.20
N LEU A 80 -8.05 10.00 -6.18
CA LEU A 80 -9.33 10.35 -5.53
C LEU A 80 -9.16 10.54 -4.02
N THR A 81 -8.30 9.72 -3.40
CA THR A 81 -7.99 9.82 -1.98
C THR A 81 -7.24 11.11 -1.71
N ASP A 82 -6.17 11.43 -2.47
CA ASP A 82 -5.43 12.69 -2.37
C ASP A 82 -6.35 13.91 -2.51
N ALA A 83 -7.21 13.91 -3.54
CA ALA A 83 -8.14 15.00 -3.78
C ALA A 83 -9.15 15.16 -2.62
N THR A 84 -9.60 14.05 -2.04
CA THR A 84 -10.50 14.06 -0.88
C THR A 84 -9.78 14.55 0.38
N GLU A 85 -8.55 14.12 0.60
CA GLU A 85 -7.71 14.54 1.73
C GLU A 85 -7.36 16.02 1.64
N ALA A 86 -7.11 16.55 0.44
CA ALA A 86 -6.84 17.97 0.23
C ALA A 86 -8.02 18.88 0.66
N VAL A 87 -9.26 18.41 0.45
CA VAL A 87 -10.47 19.17 0.83
C VAL A 87 -10.97 18.84 2.24
N ALA A 88 -10.64 17.65 2.76
CA ALA A 88 -11.06 17.17 4.07
C ALA A 88 -9.91 16.45 4.82
N PRO A 89 -8.90 17.19 5.31
CA PRO A 89 -7.70 16.60 5.93
C PRO A 89 -7.98 15.74 7.18
N ALA A 90 -9.13 15.97 7.85
CA ALA A 90 -9.57 15.18 8.99
C ALA A 90 -9.96 13.74 8.62
N LEU A 91 -10.19 13.45 7.33
CA LEU A 91 -10.44 12.11 6.81
C LEU A 91 -9.15 11.33 6.51
N ASN A 92 -7.97 11.91 6.77
CA ASN A 92 -6.70 11.21 6.62
C ASN A 92 -6.76 9.85 7.32
N GLY A 93 -6.34 8.81 6.59
CA GLY A 93 -5.97 7.55 7.21
C GLY A 93 -4.89 7.77 8.27
N ARG A 94 -4.65 6.77 9.13
CA ARG A 94 -3.58 6.87 10.13
C ARG A 94 -2.24 7.13 9.44
N LYS A 95 -1.60 8.27 9.73
CA LYS A 95 -0.21 8.56 9.36
C LYS A 95 0.73 7.59 10.09
N LEU A 96 1.79 7.14 9.41
CA LEU A 96 2.75 6.19 9.95
C LEU A 96 3.84 6.90 10.78
N SER A 97 4.24 6.30 11.91
CA SER A 97 5.51 6.64 12.57
C SER A 97 6.66 5.84 11.96
N LEU A 98 7.69 6.54 11.49
CA LEU A 98 8.84 5.95 10.80
C LEU A 98 10.10 5.93 11.67
N GLY A 99 10.73 4.77 11.77
CA GLY A 99 12.10 4.64 12.24
C GLY A 99 13.09 4.71 11.08
N VAL A 100 14.22 5.37 11.29
CA VAL A 100 15.32 5.41 10.34
C VAL A 100 16.59 4.97 11.06
N ASP A 101 17.19 3.90 10.58
CA ASP A 101 18.49 3.42 11.05
C ASP A 101 19.53 4.54 10.90
N PRO A 102 20.30 4.86 11.96
CA PRO A 102 21.39 5.83 11.88
C PRO A 102 22.35 5.57 10.72
N LEU A 103 22.59 4.30 10.36
CA LEU A 103 23.48 3.91 9.25
C LEU A 103 22.91 4.28 7.87
N VAL A 104 21.60 4.45 7.77
CA VAL A 104 20.89 4.82 6.54
C VAL A 104 20.61 6.31 6.48
N ALA A 105 20.51 6.99 7.63
CA ALA A 105 20.11 8.39 7.73
C ALA A 105 20.90 9.32 6.79
N ASP A 106 22.21 9.10 6.67
CA ASP A 106 23.11 9.90 5.82
C ASP A 106 22.97 9.57 4.32
N SER A 107 22.41 8.41 3.98
CA SER A 107 22.17 7.99 2.59
C SER A 107 20.85 8.52 2.02
N LEU A 108 19.99 9.08 2.86
CA LEU A 108 18.70 9.61 2.46
C LEU A 108 18.82 11.04 1.92
N PRO A 109 17.88 11.50 1.07
CA PRO A 109 17.88 12.88 0.59
C PRO A 109 17.89 13.86 1.77
N ASN A 110 18.64 14.95 1.63
CA ASN A 110 18.79 15.94 2.69
C ASN A 110 17.42 16.42 3.21
N GLY A 111 17.20 16.25 4.51
CA GLY A 111 15.97 16.69 5.17
C GLY A 111 14.77 15.76 4.97
N TRP A 112 14.95 14.58 4.38
CA TRP A 112 13.94 13.53 4.28
C TRP A 112 13.58 12.94 5.66
N PRO A 113 12.30 12.62 5.94
CA PRO A 113 11.11 12.92 5.15
C PRO A 113 10.51 14.31 5.48
N ARG A 114 11.08 15.07 6.43
CA ARG A 114 10.50 16.33 6.95
C ARG A 114 10.38 17.47 5.93
N HIS A 115 11.22 17.48 4.90
CA HIS A 115 11.18 18.48 3.82
C HIS A 115 10.50 17.96 2.55
N SER A 116 10.05 16.70 2.55
CA SER A 116 9.32 16.09 1.45
C SER A 116 7.83 16.37 1.59
N LYS A 117 7.35 17.45 0.96
CA LYS A 117 5.90 17.78 0.93
C LYS A 117 5.02 16.64 0.45
N GLU A 118 5.57 15.74 -0.36
CA GLU A 118 4.90 14.53 -0.86
C GLU A 118 4.62 13.50 0.24
N LEU A 119 5.41 13.49 1.32
CA LEU A 119 5.29 12.53 2.42
C LEU A 119 4.54 13.06 3.65
N ASP A 120 4.31 14.37 3.73
CA ASP A 120 3.49 15.02 4.77
C ASP A 120 2.13 14.34 5.03
N PRO A 121 1.36 13.88 4.02
CA PRO A 121 0.10 13.18 4.29
C PRO A 121 0.29 11.77 4.86
N TYR A 122 1.46 11.14 4.66
CA TYR A 122 1.70 9.74 4.99
C TYR A 122 2.49 9.53 6.29
N VAL A 123 3.37 10.46 6.64
CA VAL A 123 4.30 10.33 7.79
C VAL A 123 3.88 11.26 8.92
N ARG A 124 3.68 10.69 10.12
CA ARG A 124 3.34 11.45 11.34
C ARG A 124 4.59 12.04 11.96
N GLU A 125 5.57 11.18 12.16
CA GLU A 125 6.82 11.48 12.84
C GLU A 125 7.92 10.54 12.33
N THR A 126 9.16 10.98 12.52
CA THR A 126 10.35 10.20 12.20
C THR A 126 11.26 10.18 13.40
N ARG A 127 11.75 8.99 13.76
CA ARG A 127 12.72 8.75 14.83
C ARG A 127 13.96 8.09 14.25
N THR A 128 15.14 8.48 14.72
CA THR A 128 16.39 7.82 14.34
C THR A 128 16.63 6.64 15.27
N THR A 129 16.46 5.42 14.78
CA THR A 129 16.56 4.16 15.53
C THR A 129 16.60 2.95 14.58
N ASP A 130 17.36 1.93 14.98
CA ASP A 130 17.43 0.60 14.38
C ASP A 130 16.65 -0.45 15.18
N ASP A 131 15.94 -0.04 16.25
CA ASP A 131 15.27 -0.93 17.17
C ASP A 131 13.94 -1.46 16.61
N VAL A 132 13.97 -2.71 16.15
CA VAL A 132 12.82 -3.43 15.59
C VAL A 132 11.74 -3.70 16.64
N GLU A 133 12.08 -3.77 17.94
CA GLU A 133 11.10 -4.00 19.01
C GLU A 133 10.08 -2.87 19.11
N LEU A 134 10.42 -1.66 18.66
CA LEU A 134 9.49 -0.54 18.61
C LEU A 134 8.33 -0.76 17.61
N ILE A 135 8.52 -1.60 16.59
CA ILE A 135 7.44 -2.03 15.70
C ILE A 135 6.47 -2.97 16.45
N TRP A 136 7.00 -3.82 17.32
CA TRP A 136 6.23 -4.77 18.12
C TRP A 136 5.48 -4.08 19.27
N SER A 137 6.10 -3.10 19.91
CA SER A 137 5.46 -2.26 20.94
C SER A 137 4.44 -1.27 20.36
N ASN A 138 4.29 -1.23 19.02
CA ASN A 138 3.37 -0.35 18.29
C ASN A 138 3.69 1.15 18.46
N GLU A 139 4.94 1.46 18.80
CA GLU A 139 5.47 2.82 18.80
C GLU A 139 5.90 3.27 17.40
N LEU A 140 6.44 2.33 16.60
CA LEU A 140 6.75 2.51 15.19
C LEU A 140 5.83 1.69 14.30
N ASP A 141 5.44 2.28 13.17
CA ASP A 141 4.65 1.59 12.16
C ASP A 141 5.53 0.94 11.09
N ALA A 142 6.68 1.56 10.78
CA ALA A 142 7.66 1.07 9.82
C ALA A 142 9.09 1.54 10.17
N LEU A 143 10.11 0.84 9.67
CA LEU A 143 11.52 1.13 9.93
C LEU A 143 12.37 0.90 8.67
N LEU A 144 13.30 1.81 8.40
CA LEU A 144 14.29 1.70 7.33
C LEU A 144 15.62 1.23 7.90
N LEU A 145 16.15 0.10 7.40
CA LEU A 145 17.38 -0.53 7.88
C LEU A 145 18.44 -0.64 6.78
N ALA A 146 19.71 -0.57 7.18
CA ALA A 146 20.84 -0.82 6.27
C ALA A 146 21.05 -2.31 5.97
N ALA A 147 20.50 -3.19 6.80
CA ALA A 147 20.68 -4.63 6.70
C ALA A 147 19.36 -5.38 6.89
N LYS A 148 19.32 -6.58 6.31
CA LYS A 148 18.17 -7.47 6.43
C LYS A 148 18.00 -7.96 7.86
N THR A 149 16.78 -7.88 8.38
CA THR A 149 16.42 -8.46 9.68
C THR A 149 16.13 -9.96 9.58
N ARG A 150 16.27 -10.68 10.70
CA ARG A 150 15.94 -12.12 10.79
C ARG A 150 14.66 -12.36 11.58
N HIS A 151 13.76 -11.37 11.64
CA HIS A 151 12.53 -11.45 12.42
C HIS A 151 11.36 -11.89 11.52
N GLY A 152 11.09 -13.19 11.48
CA GLY A 152 10.24 -13.84 10.48
C GLY A 152 8.74 -13.49 10.47
N SER A 153 8.26 -12.61 11.35
CA SER A 153 6.86 -12.15 11.36
C SER A 153 6.66 -10.75 10.75
N LEU A 154 7.74 -10.03 10.45
CA LEU A 154 7.67 -8.71 9.81
C LEU A 154 7.74 -8.85 8.30
N SER A 155 7.10 -7.90 7.61
CA SER A 155 7.24 -7.77 6.16
C SER A 155 8.46 -6.92 5.86
N GLU A 156 9.33 -7.45 4.99
CA GLU A 156 10.58 -6.81 4.61
C GLU A 156 10.58 -6.62 3.10
N ARG A 157 10.82 -5.40 2.65
CA ARG A 157 10.99 -5.08 1.23
C ARG A 157 12.33 -4.39 1.03
N ALA A 158 13.15 -4.95 0.14
CA ALA A 158 14.38 -4.30 -0.29
C ALA A 158 14.03 -3.10 -1.21
N ILE A 159 14.68 -1.98 -0.96
CA ILE A 159 14.53 -0.72 -1.70
C ILE A 159 15.92 -0.26 -2.14
N CYS A 160 16.01 0.28 -3.35
CA CYS A 160 17.20 0.97 -3.82
C CYS A 160 16.95 2.47 -3.71
N ALA A 161 17.59 3.13 -2.74
CA ALA A 161 17.51 4.60 -2.67
C ALA A 161 18.35 5.23 -3.77
N ASN A 162 17.79 6.22 -4.47
CA ASN A 162 18.51 6.92 -5.53
C ASN A 162 19.75 7.64 -4.97
N GLY A 163 20.92 7.29 -5.51
CA GLY A 163 22.21 7.81 -5.08
C GLY A 163 23.02 6.89 -4.15
N THR A 164 22.48 5.73 -3.74
CA THR A 164 23.21 4.75 -2.92
C THR A 164 23.39 3.41 -3.66
N THR A 165 24.58 2.82 -3.60
CA THR A 165 24.84 1.45 -4.11
C THR A 165 24.30 0.36 -3.17
N ALA A 166 23.90 0.74 -1.94
CA ALA A 166 23.45 -0.18 -0.90
C ALA A 166 21.93 -0.36 -0.95
N SER A 167 21.48 -1.62 -0.88
CA SER A 167 20.06 -1.94 -0.71
C SER A 167 19.63 -1.62 0.72
N LEU A 168 18.60 -0.78 0.86
CA LEU A 168 17.92 -0.51 2.11
C LEU A 168 16.78 -1.51 2.29
N TYR A 169 16.37 -1.74 3.53
CA TYR A 169 15.25 -2.61 3.85
C TYR A 169 14.17 -1.81 4.55
N PHE A 170 12.99 -1.75 3.96
CA PHE A 170 11.80 -1.22 4.60
C PHE A 170 11.06 -2.35 5.29
N VAL A 171 10.99 -2.24 6.60
CA VAL A 171 10.45 -3.26 7.50
C VAL A 171 9.18 -2.73 8.14
N THR A 172 8.08 -3.46 7.98
CA THR A 172 6.79 -3.08 8.55
C THR A 172 6.07 -4.30 9.12
N ARG A 173 4.98 -4.06 9.83
CA ARG A 173 4.00 -5.13 10.10
C ARG A 173 3.38 -5.61 8.78
N PRO A 174 3.06 -6.91 8.61
CA PRO A 174 2.50 -7.44 7.36
C PRO A 174 1.23 -6.73 6.88
N GLY A 175 0.37 -6.28 7.80
CA GLY A 175 -0.84 -5.53 7.44
C GLY A 175 -0.59 -4.12 6.91
N LEU A 176 0.61 -3.57 7.11
CA LEU A 176 1.00 -2.24 6.65
C LEU A 176 1.89 -2.29 5.40
N ALA A 177 2.44 -3.44 5.03
CA ALA A 177 3.41 -3.54 3.93
C ALA A 177 2.83 -3.06 2.58
N GLU A 178 1.56 -3.37 2.35
CA GLU A 178 0.84 -3.07 1.10
C GLU A 178 -0.10 -1.86 1.22
N CYS A 179 -0.01 -1.11 2.31
CA CYS A 179 -0.84 0.09 2.47
C CYS A 179 -0.30 1.25 1.61
N ARG A 180 -1.20 2.20 1.33
CA ARG A 180 -0.90 3.40 0.53
C ARG A 180 0.28 4.19 1.09
N GLN A 181 0.33 4.36 2.41
CA GLN A 181 1.40 5.07 3.09
C GLN A 181 2.75 4.41 2.83
N SER A 182 2.85 3.08 3.03
CA SER A 182 4.06 2.31 2.77
C SER A 182 4.51 2.41 1.31
N ARG A 183 3.58 2.28 0.37
CA ARG A 183 3.88 2.42 -1.07
C ARG A 183 4.41 3.80 -1.42
N ALA A 184 3.75 4.87 -0.95
CA ALA A 184 4.21 6.23 -1.19
C ALA A 184 5.60 6.51 -0.59
N ILE A 185 5.89 5.97 0.59
CA ILE A 185 7.22 6.05 1.21
C ILE A 185 8.26 5.32 0.38
N ILE A 186 7.96 4.09 -0.07
CA ILE A 186 8.86 3.30 -0.91
C ILE A 186 9.13 4.02 -2.25
N GLU A 187 8.07 4.48 -2.93
CA GLU A 187 8.19 5.19 -4.20
C GLU A 187 8.99 6.48 -4.08
N ALA A 188 8.80 7.25 -3.00
CA ALA A 188 9.58 8.47 -2.75
C ALA A 188 11.07 8.21 -2.45
N LEU A 189 11.43 6.98 -2.04
CA LEU A 189 12.82 6.58 -1.84
C LEU A 189 13.47 6.07 -3.13
N GLU A 190 12.68 5.43 -4.01
CA GLU A 190 13.13 4.90 -5.31
C GLU A 190 13.15 5.97 -6.43
N SER A 191 12.45 7.10 -6.23
CA SER A 191 12.37 8.24 -7.15
C SER A 191 13.56 9.19 -7.03
#